data_AF-A0A9X6N4G8-F1
#
_entry.id   AF-A0A9X6N4G8-F1
#
_cell.length_a   1.000
_cell.length_b   1.000
_cell.length_c   1.000
_cell.angle_alpha   90.00
_cell.angle_beta   90.00
_cell.angle_gamma   90.00
#
_symmetry.space_group_name_H-M   'P 1'
#
loop_
_entity.id
_entity.type
_entity.pdbx_description
1 polymer ?
#
loop_
_entity_poly.entity_id
_entity_poly.type
_entity_poly.pdbx_seq_one_letter_code
_entity_poly.pdbx_strand_id
1 'polypeptide(L)'
;MKITELLKRDTVIMDLTASNKEAVIDELVEKLNGANRLNSKMEFKEAILKRESQSTTGIGEGIAIPHAKTKAVKQPSICFGRSVSGINYESLDGQPAHLFFMIAASEGANNTHLETLSRLSTLLMDEGFRKQLLEAKDESELLQLFDEKENEKEEEIEVAKPEGNEPYVLAVTACPTGIAHTYMAADSLKAKAAELGIAIKVETNGSTGIKNGLTKEDIERATAIIVAADKQVEMNRFAGKHVIQVPVADGIRKTETLLNRAVKQDAPIFKGVKEDGKAESTEKEKGLGIYKHLMNGVSNMLPFVVGGGILIALAFSFGGIKAEGPLAELFMSIGGGKTGAFLFLVPILAGFIASSIADRPGFMPGVVGGFLAANANAGFLGGLIAGFLAGYVVLGLKRLFSGLPVQLEGIKPVLLYPVFGLLITGVVMQKAVIPPVVALNEMLTGWLNGLNGTNAILLGLILGGMMAIDMGGPINKAAFTFGIAAIEAQNFGVHSAVMAGGMVPPLAIAFATTFFKSKFTEAERKSGLTNYIMGASFITEGAIPFAAADPVRVIVSCVVGSSIAGALSMLFQITLPAPHGGLFVIALVNKPLLYIFSILIGTIVSAIMLGVWKKKVQ
;
A
#
# COMPACT_ATOMS: atom_id res chain seq x y z
N MET A 1 -6.28 22.01 -19.82
CA MET A 1 -6.27 22.40 -21.22
C MET A 1 -7.66 22.12 -21.74
N LYS A 2 -8.37 23.13 -22.25
CA LYS A 2 -9.71 22.96 -22.84
C LYS A 2 -9.56 22.38 -24.25
N ILE A 3 -10.50 21.54 -24.68
CA ILE A 3 -10.53 21.01 -26.06
C ILE A 3 -10.63 22.17 -27.05
N THR A 4 -11.37 23.23 -26.71
CA THR A 4 -11.50 24.44 -27.53
C THR A 4 -10.21 25.26 -27.64
N GLU A 5 -9.16 24.96 -26.87
CA GLU A 5 -7.82 25.53 -27.09
C GLU A 5 -7.09 24.88 -28.28
N LEU A 6 -7.42 23.62 -28.60
CA LEU A 6 -6.77 22.81 -29.63
C LEU A 6 -7.63 22.57 -30.87
N LEU A 7 -8.94 22.46 -30.69
CA LEU A 7 -9.92 22.39 -31.76
C LEU A 7 -10.34 23.80 -32.15
N LYS A 8 -10.02 24.21 -33.38
CA LYS A 8 -10.30 25.56 -33.89
C LYS A 8 -11.18 25.46 -35.12
N ARG A 9 -11.86 26.55 -35.46
CA ARG A 9 -12.78 26.59 -36.60
C ARG A 9 -12.12 26.16 -37.91
N ASP A 10 -10.85 26.53 -38.10
CA ASP A 10 -10.06 26.16 -39.27
C ASP A 10 -9.59 24.68 -39.30
N THR A 11 -9.84 23.91 -38.25
CA THR A 11 -9.56 22.46 -38.16
C THR A 11 -10.83 21.61 -38.06
N VAL A 12 -11.99 22.14 -38.46
CA VAL A 12 -13.27 21.41 -38.48
C VAL A 12 -13.67 21.03 -39.92
N ILE A 13 -14.12 19.79 -40.10
CA ILE A 13 -14.76 19.29 -41.32
C ILE A 13 -16.15 18.79 -40.93
N MET A 14 -17.19 19.55 -41.28
CA MET A 14 -18.57 19.21 -40.90
C MET A 14 -19.08 17.97 -41.61
N ASP A 15 -18.66 17.73 -42.86
CA ASP A 15 -19.08 16.57 -43.64
C ASP A 15 -17.89 16.03 -44.43
N LEU A 16 -17.38 14.88 -44.03
CA LEU A 16 -16.29 14.18 -44.70
C LEU A 16 -16.75 13.60 -46.04
N THR A 17 -15.87 13.64 -47.03
CA THR A 17 -16.07 13.02 -48.35
C THR A 17 -15.46 11.62 -48.45
N ALA A 18 -14.56 11.27 -47.51
CA ALA A 18 -13.94 9.97 -47.42
C ALA A 18 -14.94 8.81 -47.28
N SER A 19 -14.61 7.67 -47.91
CA SER A 19 -15.43 6.45 -47.88
C SER A 19 -14.75 5.25 -47.20
N ASN A 20 -13.48 5.40 -46.80
CA ASN A 20 -12.69 4.38 -46.13
C ASN A 20 -11.69 5.01 -45.15
N LYS A 21 -11.09 4.17 -44.29
CA LYS A 21 -10.13 4.57 -43.25
C LYS A 21 -8.98 5.45 -43.77
N GLU A 22 -8.30 5.03 -44.83
CA GLU A 22 -7.14 5.76 -45.35
C GLU A 22 -7.53 7.13 -45.91
N ALA A 23 -8.66 7.20 -46.61
CA ALA A 23 -9.20 8.46 -47.13
C ALA A 23 -9.57 9.44 -46.00
N VAL A 24 -10.10 8.95 -44.87
CA VAL A 24 -10.38 9.78 -43.68
C VAL A 24 -9.09 10.36 -43.12
N ILE A 25 -8.04 9.53 -42.98
CA ILE A 25 -6.74 9.99 -42.50
C ILE A 25 -6.20 11.07 -43.44
N ASP A 26 -6.31 10.88 -44.74
CA ASP A 26 -5.83 11.85 -45.73
C ASP A 26 -6.57 13.19 -45.68
N GLU A 27 -7.89 13.17 -45.56
CA GLU A 27 -8.73 14.36 -45.48
C GLU A 27 -8.44 15.16 -44.20
N LEU A 28 -8.29 14.49 -43.05
CA LEU A 28 -7.97 15.13 -41.78
C LEU A 28 -6.53 15.68 -41.74
N VAL A 29 -5.55 14.95 -42.29
CA VAL A 29 -4.16 15.43 -42.41
C VAL A 29 -4.08 16.64 -43.34
N GLU A 30 -4.80 16.62 -44.46
CA GLU A 30 -4.84 17.75 -45.40
C GLU A 30 -5.43 19.00 -44.72
N LYS A 31 -6.51 18.85 -43.95
CA LYS A 31 -7.11 19.95 -43.20
C LYS A 31 -6.13 20.57 -42.19
N LEU A 32 -5.40 19.75 -41.43
CA LEU A 32 -4.37 20.22 -40.51
C LEU A 32 -3.20 20.93 -41.22
N ASN A 33 -2.81 20.42 -42.40
CA ASN A 33 -1.78 21.05 -43.22
C ASN A 33 -2.25 22.42 -43.77
N GLY A 34 -3.47 22.49 -44.31
CA GLY A 34 -4.09 23.74 -44.80
C GLY A 34 -4.25 24.79 -43.70
N ALA A 35 -4.51 24.36 -42.45
CA ALA A 35 -4.53 25.22 -41.26
C ALA A 35 -3.13 25.56 -40.70
N ASN A 36 -2.05 25.21 -41.41
CA ASN A 36 -0.66 25.49 -41.04
C ASN A 36 -0.25 24.92 -39.66
N ARG A 37 -0.81 23.77 -39.28
CA ARG A 37 -0.51 23.08 -38.00
C ARG A 37 0.67 22.12 -38.10
N LEU A 38 1.11 21.78 -39.32
CA LEU A 38 2.15 20.79 -39.58
C LEU A 38 3.41 21.45 -40.18
N ASN A 39 4.58 20.98 -39.77
CA ASN A 39 5.87 21.25 -40.42
C ASN A 39 6.05 20.36 -41.65
N SER A 40 5.51 19.13 -41.61
CA SER A 40 5.59 18.15 -42.71
C SER A 40 4.32 17.30 -42.76
N LYS A 41 3.54 17.47 -43.82
CA LYS A 41 2.34 16.66 -44.08
C LYS A 41 2.67 15.17 -44.20
N MET A 42 3.72 14.85 -44.95
CA MET A 42 4.12 13.49 -45.27
C MET A 42 4.55 12.72 -44.01
N GLU A 43 5.44 13.30 -43.20
CA GLU A 43 5.92 12.67 -41.97
C GLU A 43 4.80 12.51 -40.93
N PHE A 44 3.86 13.46 -40.86
CA PHE A 44 2.72 13.35 -39.96
C PHE A 44 1.77 12.23 -40.38
N LYS A 45 1.45 12.12 -41.69
CA LYS A 45 0.64 11.02 -42.23
C LYS A 45 1.27 9.66 -41.92
N GLU A 46 2.58 9.51 -42.17
CA GLU A 46 3.31 8.28 -41.87
C GLU A 46 3.26 7.91 -40.38
N ALA A 47 3.39 8.91 -39.49
CA ALA A 47 3.29 8.68 -38.04
C ALA A 47 1.89 8.20 -37.62
N ILE A 48 0.83 8.76 -38.20
CA ILE A 48 -0.55 8.32 -37.96
C ILE A 48 -0.75 6.88 -38.46
N LEU A 49 -0.35 6.57 -39.69
CA LEU A 49 -0.49 5.23 -40.26
C LEU A 49 0.30 4.19 -39.46
N LYS A 50 1.52 4.53 -39.01
CA LYS A 50 2.32 3.67 -38.13
C LYS A 50 1.63 3.44 -36.79
N ARG A 51 0.94 4.44 -36.23
CA ARG A 51 0.16 4.27 -35.00
C ARG A 51 -1.05 3.37 -35.24
N GLU A 52 -1.77 3.59 -36.35
CA GLU A 52 -2.94 2.82 -36.73
C GLU A 52 -2.61 1.34 -36.97
N SER A 53 -1.43 1.03 -37.56
CA SER A 53 -1.00 -0.33 -37.83
C SER A 53 -0.66 -1.15 -36.57
N GLN A 54 -0.45 -0.50 -35.42
CA GLN A 54 -0.24 -1.19 -34.14
C GLN A 54 -1.56 -1.69 -33.55
N SER A 55 -2.62 -0.90 -33.70
CA SER A 55 -3.98 -1.19 -33.26
C SER A 55 -4.88 -0.07 -33.77
N THR A 56 -6.08 -0.44 -34.22
CA THR A 56 -7.10 0.52 -34.68
C THR A 56 -7.31 1.66 -33.68
N THR A 57 -7.48 2.87 -34.18
CA THR A 57 -7.86 4.03 -33.35
C THR A 57 -9.36 4.29 -33.36
N GLY A 58 -10.15 3.42 -34.01
CA GLY A 58 -11.61 3.35 -33.84
C GLY A 58 -11.95 2.74 -32.48
N ILE A 59 -12.28 3.58 -31.51
CA ILE A 59 -12.50 3.16 -30.12
C ILE A 59 -13.89 2.53 -29.88
N GLY A 60 -14.76 2.59 -30.89
CA GLY A 60 -16.14 2.10 -30.86
C GLY A 60 -17.16 3.22 -30.67
N GLU A 61 -18.43 2.83 -30.70
CA GLU A 61 -19.59 3.70 -30.51
C GLU A 61 -19.63 4.91 -31.45
N GLY A 62 -19.27 4.67 -32.72
CA GLY A 62 -19.24 5.70 -33.73
C GLY A 62 -18.05 6.67 -33.66
N ILE A 63 -16.99 6.38 -32.89
CA ILE A 63 -15.86 7.29 -32.71
C ILE A 63 -14.53 6.69 -33.17
N ALA A 64 -13.73 7.50 -33.87
CA ALA A 64 -12.32 7.25 -34.11
C ALA A 64 -11.45 8.44 -33.69
N ILE A 65 -10.30 8.17 -33.05
CA ILE A 65 -9.37 9.20 -32.57
C ILE A 65 -7.96 8.93 -33.12
N PRO A 66 -7.69 9.16 -34.41
CA PRO A 66 -6.36 8.97 -34.97
C PRO A 66 -5.38 9.93 -34.33
N HIS A 67 -4.21 9.48 -33.88
CA HIS A 67 -3.33 10.37 -33.13
C HIS A 67 -1.86 10.00 -33.27
N ALA A 68 -1.00 11.02 -33.30
CA ALA A 68 0.45 10.81 -33.36
C ALA A 68 1.20 11.93 -32.64
N LYS A 69 2.33 11.54 -32.04
CA LYS A 69 3.33 12.45 -31.48
C LYS A 69 4.57 12.45 -32.36
N THR A 70 4.92 13.59 -32.95
CA THR A 70 6.04 13.69 -33.92
C THR A 70 6.54 15.13 -34.07
N LYS A 71 7.78 15.32 -34.51
CA LYS A 71 8.36 16.64 -34.88
C LYS A 71 7.67 17.29 -36.08
N ALA A 72 6.95 16.48 -36.85
CA ALA A 72 6.18 16.95 -38.01
C ALA A 72 5.02 17.89 -37.64
N VAL A 73 4.67 17.99 -36.35
CA VAL A 73 3.64 18.91 -35.84
C VAL A 73 4.29 20.24 -35.43
N LYS A 74 3.82 21.33 -36.05
CA LYS A 74 4.25 22.71 -35.77
C LYS A 74 3.55 23.27 -34.54
N GLN A 75 2.23 23.07 -34.47
CA GLN A 75 1.39 23.52 -33.36
C GLN A 75 0.46 22.38 -32.95
N PRO A 76 0.39 22.00 -31.66
CA PRO A 76 -0.57 21.01 -31.21
C PRO A 76 -2.00 21.41 -31.57
N SER A 77 -2.77 20.48 -32.11
CA SER A 77 -4.13 20.77 -32.60
C SER A 77 -4.99 19.50 -32.68
N ILE A 78 -6.31 19.69 -32.65
CA ILE A 78 -7.29 18.64 -32.94
C ILE A 78 -7.99 18.99 -34.25
N CYS A 79 -8.09 18.01 -35.16
CA CYS A 79 -8.96 18.10 -36.32
C CYS A 79 -10.24 17.31 -36.05
N PHE A 80 -11.39 17.94 -36.24
CA PHE A 80 -12.69 17.26 -36.21
C PHE A 80 -13.14 16.91 -37.62
N GLY A 81 -13.71 15.73 -37.78
CA GLY A 81 -14.45 15.32 -38.97
C GLY A 81 -15.74 14.59 -38.60
N ARG A 82 -16.81 14.81 -39.35
CA ARG A 82 -18.07 14.05 -39.19
C ARG A 82 -18.47 13.35 -40.49
N SER A 83 -18.99 12.14 -40.38
CA SER A 83 -19.67 11.40 -41.46
C SER A 83 -21.04 10.92 -40.97
N VAL A 84 -22.11 11.45 -41.55
CA VAL A 84 -23.49 11.09 -41.18
C VAL A 84 -23.79 9.63 -41.54
N SER A 85 -23.33 9.16 -42.69
CA SER A 85 -23.51 7.76 -43.13
C SER A 85 -22.68 6.76 -42.33
N GLY A 86 -21.63 7.23 -41.63
CA GLY A 86 -20.62 6.39 -41.00
C GLY A 86 -19.64 5.84 -42.02
N ILE A 87 -18.40 5.60 -41.58
CA ILE A 87 -17.32 5.04 -42.40
C ILE A 87 -16.78 3.82 -41.68
N ASN A 88 -16.57 2.71 -42.41
CA ASN A 88 -15.88 1.57 -41.85
C ASN A 88 -14.43 1.94 -41.54
N TYR A 89 -14.15 2.15 -40.25
CA TYR A 89 -12.84 2.50 -39.72
C TYR A 89 -12.22 1.32 -38.96
N GLU A 90 -12.74 0.10 -39.15
CA GLU A 90 -12.29 -1.10 -38.44
C GLU A 90 -12.27 -0.87 -36.92
N SER A 91 -13.35 -0.29 -36.39
CA SER A 91 -13.49 0.03 -34.96
C SER A 91 -13.45 -1.25 -34.11
N LEU A 92 -13.04 -1.13 -32.85
CA LEU A 92 -12.93 -2.27 -31.92
C LEU A 92 -14.24 -3.04 -31.70
N ASP A 93 -15.38 -2.37 -31.84
CA ASP A 93 -16.73 -2.95 -31.73
C ASP A 93 -17.31 -3.42 -33.08
N GLY A 94 -16.55 -3.27 -34.17
CA GLY A 94 -16.98 -3.60 -35.53
C GLY A 94 -18.00 -2.64 -36.15
N GLN A 95 -18.37 -1.55 -35.47
CA GLN A 95 -19.34 -0.58 -35.98
C GLN A 95 -18.67 0.54 -36.79
N PRO A 96 -19.38 1.15 -37.76
CA PRO A 96 -18.89 2.33 -38.48
C PRO A 96 -18.61 3.50 -37.53
N ALA A 97 -17.55 4.27 -37.83
CA ALA A 97 -17.25 5.52 -37.13
C ALA A 97 -17.93 6.70 -37.84
N HIS A 98 -18.53 7.59 -37.06
CA HIS A 98 -19.22 8.80 -37.53
C HIS A 98 -18.50 10.08 -37.12
N LEU A 99 -17.84 10.07 -35.95
CA LEU A 99 -17.12 11.22 -35.40
C LEU A 99 -15.63 10.92 -35.34
N PHE A 100 -14.82 11.80 -35.93
CA PHE A 100 -13.39 11.64 -36.08
C PHE A 100 -12.64 12.78 -35.40
N PHE A 101 -11.67 12.44 -34.56
CA PHE A 101 -10.87 13.43 -33.84
C PHE A 101 -9.38 13.16 -34.02
N MET A 102 -8.77 13.76 -35.02
CA MET A 102 -7.34 13.59 -35.24
C MET A 102 -6.53 14.49 -34.31
N ILE A 103 -5.70 13.89 -33.45
CA ILE A 103 -4.84 14.62 -32.51
C ILE A 103 -3.42 14.72 -33.06
N ALA A 104 -2.98 15.93 -33.35
CA ALA A 104 -1.61 16.25 -33.74
C ALA A 104 -0.83 16.79 -32.53
N ALA A 105 0.18 16.05 -32.07
CA ALA A 105 1.04 16.47 -30.95
C ALA A 105 2.50 16.61 -31.36
N SER A 106 3.15 17.69 -30.90
CA SER A 106 4.57 17.95 -31.14
C SER A 106 5.48 17.13 -30.22
N GLU A 107 6.67 16.78 -30.72
CA GLU A 107 7.71 16.13 -29.91
C GLU A 107 8.33 17.16 -28.94
N GLY A 108 7.96 17.06 -27.66
CA GLY A 108 8.31 18.03 -26.62
C GLY A 108 7.11 18.45 -25.77
N ALA A 109 5.88 18.28 -26.29
CA ALA A 109 4.70 18.25 -25.44
C ALA A 109 4.84 17.05 -24.48
N ASN A 110 4.74 17.27 -23.16
CA ASN A 110 4.81 16.24 -22.12
C ASN A 110 3.64 15.23 -22.27
N ASN A 111 3.07 14.72 -21.18
CA ASN A 111 1.85 13.89 -21.24
C ASN A 111 0.62 14.64 -21.79
N THR A 112 0.74 15.90 -22.23
CA THR A 112 -0.31 16.74 -22.79
C THR A 112 -1.13 16.04 -23.89
N HIS A 113 -0.49 15.25 -24.76
CA HIS A 113 -1.20 14.44 -25.75
C HIS A 113 -2.14 13.40 -25.11
N LEU A 114 -1.67 12.71 -24.06
CA LEU A 114 -2.46 11.71 -23.33
C LEU A 114 -3.55 12.38 -22.48
N GLU A 115 -3.30 13.57 -21.95
CA GLU A 115 -4.28 14.39 -21.23
C GLU A 115 -5.40 14.86 -22.18
N THR A 116 -5.05 15.38 -23.36
CA THR A 116 -6.02 15.74 -24.40
C THR A 116 -6.85 14.54 -24.83
N LEU A 117 -6.21 13.39 -25.08
CA LEU A 117 -6.90 12.16 -25.42
C LEU A 117 -7.84 11.73 -24.29
N SER A 118 -7.38 11.69 -23.04
CA SER A 118 -8.20 11.32 -21.89
C SER A 118 -9.40 12.26 -21.70
N ARG A 119 -9.19 13.57 -21.82
CA ARG A 119 -10.24 14.58 -21.68
C ARG A 119 -11.27 14.47 -22.80
N LEU A 120 -10.81 14.39 -24.05
CA LEU A 120 -11.66 14.22 -25.21
C LEU A 120 -12.47 12.92 -25.11
N SER A 121 -11.83 11.79 -24.82
CA SER A 121 -12.52 10.53 -24.59
C SER A 121 -13.55 10.63 -23.46
N THR A 122 -13.27 11.40 -22.40
CA THR A 122 -14.23 11.59 -21.29
C THR A 122 -15.44 12.41 -21.69
N LEU A 123 -15.29 13.43 -22.54
CA LEU A 123 -16.43 14.17 -23.09
C LEU A 123 -17.27 13.27 -24.00
N LEU A 124 -16.59 12.47 -24.83
CA LEU A 124 -17.23 11.58 -25.80
C LEU A 124 -17.85 10.31 -25.20
N MET A 125 -17.67 10.03 -23.91
CA MET A 125 -18.43 8.98 -23.21
C MET A 125 -19.90 9.36 -23.01
N ASP A 126 -20.23 10.65 -23.08
CA ASP A 126 -21.60 11.14 -22.96
C ASP A 126 -22.35 10.94 -24.29
N GLU A 127 -23.36 10.07 -24.28
CA GLU A 127 -24.16 9.76 -25.46
C GLU A 127 -24.95 10.96 -25.99
N GLY A 128 -25.50 11.78 -25.08
CA GLY A 128 -26.23 13.00 -25.44
C GLY A 128 -25.31 13.99 -26.16
N PHE A 129 -24.09 14.15 -25.65
CA PHE A 129 -23.08 14.99 -26.28
C PHE A 129 -22.69 14.48 -27.67
N ARG A 130 -22.45 13.18 -27.84
CA ARG A 130 -22.18 12.59 -29.17
C ARG A 130 -23.31 12.86 -30.16
N LYS A 131 -24.56 12.72 -29.72
CA LYS A 131 -25.74 12.98 -30.55
C LYS A 131 -25.82 14.46 -30.96
N GLN A 132 -25.57 15.38 -30.03
CA GLN A 132 -25.49 16.81 -30.32
C GLN A 132 -24.39 17.12 -31.35
N LEU A 133 -23.21 16.49 -31.24
CA LEU A 133 -22.15 16.65 -32.24
C LEU A 133 -22.52 16.12 -33.63
N LEU A 134 -23.32 15.06 -33.71
CA LEU A 134 -23.83 14.54 -34.98
C LEU A 134 -24.87 15.49 -35.60
N GLU A 135 -25.70 16.13 -34.78
CA GLU A 135 -26.79 17.02 -35.21
C GLU A 135 -26.35 18.48 -35.43
N ALA A 136 -25.15 18.86 -34.98
CA ALA A 136 -24.61 20.22 -35.10
C ALA A 136 -24.64 20.73 -36.56
N LYS A 137 -25.18 21.93 -36.79
CA LYS A 137 -25.41 22.44 -38.15
C LYS A 137 -24.18 23.08 -38.76
N ASP A 138 -23.35 23.69 -37.93
CA ASP A 138 -22.13 24.37 -38.37
C ASP A 138 -21.01 24.29 -37.33
N GLU A 139 -19.84 24.79 -37.74
CA GLU A 139 -18.61 24.77 -36.95
C GLU A 139 -18.72 25.58 -35.66
N SER A 140 -19.57 26.62 -35.64
CA SER A 140 -19.74 27.51 -34.48
C SER A 140 -20.58 26.83 -33.41
N GLU A 141 -21.69 26.21 -33.81
CA GLU A 141 -22.52 25.39 -32.92
C GLU A 141 -21.71 24.23 -32.34
N LEU A 142 -20.88 23.56 -33.16
CA LEU A 142 -20.00 22.49 -32.69
C LEU A 142 -18.99 22.96 -31.63
N LEU A 143 -18.32 24.09 -31.86
CA LEU A 143 -17.37 24.63 -30.89
C LEU A 143 -18.06 25.09 -29.60
N GLN A 144 -19.26 25.66 -29.71
CA GLN A 144 -20.06 26.05 -28.55
C GLN A 144 -20.46 24.84 -27.70
N LEU A 145 -20.85 23.72 -28.31
CA LEU A 145 -21.12 22.48 -27.59
C LEU A 145 -19.92 22.02 -26.77
N PHE A 146 -18.70 22.09 -27.31
CA PHE A 146 -17.49 21.79 -26.55
C PHE A 146 -17.27 22.75 -25.39
N ASP A 147 -17.41 24.07 -25.61
CA ASP A 147 -17.25 25.06 -24.55
C ASP A 147 -18.27 24.88 -23.42
N GLU A 148 -19.55 24.66 -23.74
CA GLU A 148 -20.62 24.42 -22.77
C GLU A 148 -20.32 23.14 -21.94
N LYS A 149 -20.00 22.04 -22.63
CA LYS A 149 -19.70 20.76 -21.97
C LYS A 149 -18.44 20.80 -21.10
N GLU A 150 -17.48 21.64 -21.45
CA GLU A 150 -16.27 21.85 -20.66
C GLU A 150 -16.48 22.78 -19.47
N ASN A 151 -17.41 23.72 -19.55
CA ASN A 151 -17.76 24.63 -18.45
C ASN A 151 -18.71 23.97 -17.42
N GLU A 152 -19.58 23.05 -17.84
CA GLU A 152 -20.39 22.20 -16.93
C GLU A 152 -19.53 21.40 -15.93
N LYS A 153 -18.24 21.18 -16.22
CA LYS A 153 -17.29 20.43 -15.37
C LYS A 153 -16.43 21.29 -14.45
N GLU A 154 -16.42 22.63 -14.61
CA GLU A 154 -15.58 23.54 -13.79
C GLU A 154 -16.29 24.04 -12.53
N GLU A 155 -17.61 23.90 -12.42
CA GLU A 155 -18.31 23.97 -11.14
C GLU A 155 -18.05 22.66 -10.39
N GLU A 156 -17.35 22.71 -9.26
CA GLU A 156 -17.31 21.58 -8.32
C GLU A 156 -18.77 21.16 -8.07
N ILE A 157 -19.15 19.98 -8.57
CA ILE A 157 -20.41 19.36 -8.20
C ILE A 157 -20.28 18.98 -6.72
N GLU A 158 -20.51 19.95 -5.83
CA GLU A 158 -20.99 19.69 -4.49
C GLU A 158 -22.38 19.07 -4.65
N VAL A 159 -22.41 17.74 -4.75
CA VAL A 159 -23.67 16.98 -4.71
C VAL A 159 -24.30 17.29 -3.35
N ALA A 160 -25.54 17.77 -3.38
CA ALA A 160 -26.31 18.20 -2.23
C ALA A 160 -26.20 17.19 -1.07
N LYS A 161 -26.07 17.71 0.16
CA LYS A 161 -26.20 16.89 1.37
C LYS A 161 -27.57 16.22 1.33
N PRO A 162 -27.68 14.90 1.61
CA PRO A 162 -28.97 14.23 1.60
C PRO A 162 -29.91 14.90 2.62
N GLU A 163 -31.09 15.33 2.15
CA GLU A 163 -32.15 15.84 3.00
C GLU A 163 -33.11 14.69 3.35
N GLY A 164 -33.40 14.50 4.64
CA GLY A 164 -34.36 13.48 5.08
C GLY A 164 -33.89 12.03 4.86
N ASN A 165 -34.71 11.22 4.20
CA ASN A 165 -34.59 9.75 4.10
C ASN A 165 -34.17 9.28 2.68
N GLU A 166 -33.58 10.17 1.88
CA GLU A 166 -33.17 9.88 0.51
C GLU A 166 -32.01 8.88 0.42
N PRO A 167 -31.93 8.06 -0.65
CA PRO A 167 -30.83 7.12 -0.82
C PRO A 167 -29.48 7.83 -0.91
N TYR A 168 -28.58 7.53 0.03
CA TYR A 168 -27.23 8.08 0.08
C TYR A 168 -26.22 6.98 -0.24
N VAL A 169 -25.59 7.08 -1.42
CA VAL A 169 -24.61 6.11 -1.90
C VAL A 169 -23.21 6.60 -1.56
N LEU A 170 -22.36 5.72 -1.02
CA LEU A 170 -20.93 6.01 -0.93
C LEU A 170 -20.19 5.23 -2.00
N ALA A 171 -19.07 5.77 -2.48
CA ALA A 171 -18.16 5.02 -3.32
C ALA A 171 -16.70 5.18 -2.91
N VAL A 172 -15.91 4.13 -3.16
CA VAL A 172 -14.46 4.12 -3.04
C VAL A 172 -13.88 3.72 -4.39
N THR A 173 -13.03 4.55 -4.97
CA THR A 173 -12.34 4.23 -6.22
C THR A 173 -10.85 4.05 -5.99
N ALA A 174 -10.26 3.01 -6.59
CA ALA A 174 -8.86 2.66 -6.34
C ALA A 174 -8.22 1.90 -7.51
N CYS A 175 -7.08 2.36 -8.01
CA CYS A 175 -6.32 1.69 -9.07
C CYS A 175 -4.85 1.57 -8.63
N PRO A 176 -4.11 0.50 -8.98
CA PRO A 176 -2.70 0.32 -8.59
C PRO A 176 -1.78 1.50 -8.92
N THR A 177 -2.00 2.16 -10.06
CA THR A 177 -1.26 3.36 -10.45
C THR A 177 -1.80 4.61 -9.75
N GLY A 178 -3.11 4.68 -9.51
CA GLY A 178 -3.76 5.79 -8.80
C GLY A 178 -3.70 7.12 -9.55
N ILE A 179 -3.53 7.11 -10.88
CA ILE A 179 -3.36 8.32 -11.70
C ILE A 179 -4.62 8.62 -12.50
N ALA A 180 -5.01 7.76 -13.45
CA ALA A 180 -6.14 8.04 -14.35
C ALA A 180 -7.43 7.35 -13.87
N HIS A 181 -7.44 6.01 -13.88
CA HIS A 181 -8.66 5.24 -13.66
C HIS A 181 -9.34 5.49 -12.30
N THR A 182 -8.57 5.82 -11.25
CA THR A 182 -9.13 6.16 -9.93
C THR A 182 -9.99 7.41 -9.96
N TYR A 183 -9.49 8.49 -10.58
CA TYR A 183 -10.20 9.75 -10.65
C TYR A 183 -11.30 9.68 -11.71
N MET A 184 -11.05 9.05 -12.86
CA MET A 184 -12.07 8.80 -13.88
C MET A 184 -13.28 8.04 -13.32
N ALA A 185 -13.06 6.96 -12.56
CA ALA A 185 -14.17 6.22 -11.95
C ALA A 185 -14.96 7.08 -10.96
N ALA A 186 -14.28 7.96 -10.22
CA ALA A 186 -14.95 8.84 -9.26
C ALA A 186 -15.80 9.90 -9.96
N ASP A 187 -15.24 10.53 -11.00
CA ASP A 187 -15.94 11.54 -11.78
C ASP A 187 -17.12 10.93 -12.54
N SER A 188 -16.94 9.75 -13.15
CA SER A 188 -18.01 9.02 -13.83
C SER A 188 -19.15 8.63 -12.89
N LEU A 189 -18.85 8.16 -11.67
CA LEU A 189 -19.88 7.84 -10.66
C LEU A 189 -20.62 9.09 -10.18
N LYS A 190 -19.91 10.20 -9.93
CA LYS A 190 -20.52 11.47 -9.53
C LYS A 190 -21.43 12.04 -10.61
N ALA A 191 -20.95 12.08 -11.86
CA ALA A 191 -21.70 12.61 -12.99
C ALA A 191 -23.00 11.83 -13.20
N LYS A 192 -22.94 10.48 -13.22
CA LYS A 192 -24.13 9.65 -13.40
C LYS A 192 -25.07 9.69 -12.19
N ALA A 193 -24.55 9.86 -10.97
CA ALA A 193 -25.39 10.02 -9.79
C ALA A 193 -26.17 11.35 -9.82
N ALA A 194 -25.53 12.44 -10.24
CA ALA A 194 -26.19 13.73 -10.43
C ALA A 194 -27.32 13.64 -11.47
N GLU A 195 -27.07 12.98 -12.61
CA GLU A 195 -28.08 12.71 -13.64
C GLU A 195 -29.30 11.93 -13.12
N LEU A 196 -29.07 10.96 -12.22
CA LEU A 196 -30.12 10.13 -11.63
C LEU A 196 -30.75 10.74 -10.37
N GLY A 197 -30.31 11.91 -9.92
CA GLY A 197 -30.75 12.53 -8.66
C GLY A 197 -30.37 11.72 -7.41
N ILE A 198 -29.27 10.97 -7.45
CA ILE A 198 -28.77 10.14 -6.33
C ILE A 198 -27.70 10.91 -5.58
N ALA A 199 -27.87 11.09 -4.27
CA ALA A 199 -26.83 11.66 -3.42
C ALA A 199 -25.65 10.70 -3.33
N ILE A 200 -24.45 11.15 -3.72
CA ILE A 200 -23.23 10.35 -3.67
C ILE A 200 -22.04 11.09 -3.06
N LYS A 201 -21.23 10.38 -2.28
CA LYS A 201 -19.88 10.82 -1.91
C LYS A 201 -18.86 9.77 -2.33
N VAL A 202 -17.79 10.21 -3.01
CA VAL A 202 -16.76 9.32 -3.56
C VAL A 202 -15.39 9.62 -2.96
N GLU A 203 -14.82 8.63 -2.27
CA GLU A 203 -13.44 8.62 -1.80
C GLU A 203 -12.50 8.10 -2.90
N THR A 204 -11.45 8.86 -3.20
CA THR A 204 -10.45 8.47 -4.20
C THR A 204 -9.16 8.02 -3.51
N ASN A 205 -8.73 6.79 -3.80
CA ASN A 205 -7.48 6.21 -3.32
C ASN A 205 -6.38 6.33 -4.39
N GLY A 206 -5.95 7.57 -4.67
CA GLY A 206 -5.00 7.90 -5.75
C GLY A 206 -3.51 7.73 -5.40
N SER A 207 -2.65 8.06 -6.36
CA SER A 207 -1.18 8.05 -6.23
C SER A 207 -0.64 9.10 -5.25
N THR A 208 -1.43 10.15 -5.03
CA THR A 208 -1.14 11.25 -4.10
C THR A 208 -1.64 10.98 -2.67
N GLY A 209 -2.38 9.89 -2.46
CA GLY A 209 -3.00 9.52 -1.18
C GLY A 209 -4.53 9.45 -1.29
N ILE A 210 -5.20 9.34 -0.13
CA ILE A 210 -6.66 9.41 -0.04
C ILE A 210 -7.11 10.87 -0.17
N LYS A 211 -8.08 11.14 -1.05
CA LYS A 211 -8.83 12.40 -1.08
C LYS A 211 -10.33 12.11 -0.86
N ASN A 212 -11.05 13.08 -0.29
CA ASN A 212 -12.48 12.99 0.02
C ASN A 212 -12.85 11.77 0.89
N GLY A 213 -12.05 11.50 1.92
CA GLY A 213 -12.22 10.35 2.82
C GLY A 213 -13.64 10.25 3.40
N LEU A 214 -14.15 9.02 3.49
CA LEU A 214 -15.44 8.71 4.10
C LEU A 214 -15.33 8.76 5.63
N THR A 215 -16.22 9.50 6.28
CA THR A 215 -16.33 9.58 7.75
C THR A 215 -17.18 8.44 8.31
N LYS A 216 -17.18 8.24 9.63
CA LYS A 216 -18.05 7.22 10.27
C LYS A 216 -19.52 7.58 10.06
N GLU A 217 -19.85 8.86 10.18
CA GLU A 217 -21.19 9.39 9.98
C GLU A 217 -21.66 9.17 8.54
N ASP A 218 -20.77 9.35 7.54
CA ASP A 218 -21.06 9.01 6.15
C ASP A 218 -21.48 7.54 6.02
N ILE A 219 -20.65 6.64 6.57
CA ILE A 219 -20.83 5.19 6.44
C ILE A 219 -22.10 4.74 7.15
N GLU A 220 -22.38 5.25 8.35
CA GLU A 220 -23.59 4.94 9.10
C GLU A 220 -24.86 5.36 8.35
N ARG A 221 -24.86 6.51 7.68
CA ARG A 221 -25.99 6.98 6.85
C ARG A 221 -26.10 6.31 5.49
N ALA A 222 -25.04 5.69 4.99
CA ALA A 222 -25.01 5.10 3.66
C ALA A 222 -26.08 4.01 3.48
N THR A 223 -26.85 4.10 2.39
CA THR A 223 -27.78 3.08 1.92
C THR A 223 -27.03 1.85 1.43
N ALA A 224 -25.99 2.07 0.63
CA ALA A 224 -25.05 1.05 0.16
C ALA A 224 -23.72 1.71 -0.25
N ILE A 225 -22.69 0.88 -0.44
CA ILE A 225 -21.33 1.33 -0.73
C ILE A 225 -20.82 0.63 -2.00
N ILE A 226 -20.35 1.40 -2.97
CA ILE A 226 -19.70 0.91 -4.19
C ILE A 226 -18.19 0.94 -3.99
N VAL A 227 -17.53 -0.20 -4.05
CA VAL A 227 -16.07 -0.31 -4.02
C VAL A 227 -15.59 -0.70 -5.41
N ALA A 228 -15.20 0.30 -6.20
CA ALA A 228 -14.65 0.14 -7.54
C ALA A 228 -13.11 0.16 -7.46
N ALA A 229 -12.50 -0.99 -7.20
CA ALA A 229 -11.11 -1.08 -6.79
C ALA A 229 -10.33 -2.25 -7.41
N ASP A 230 -9.18 -1.95 -8.01
CA ASP A 230 -8.18 -2.92 -8.50
C ASP A 230 -6.96 -3.03 -7.55
N LYS A 231 -7.03 -2.40 -6.37
CA LYS A 231 -6.03 -2.50 -5.30
C LYS A 231 -6.72 -2.67 -3.94
N GLN A 232 -5.96 -3.08 -2.94
CA GLN A 232 -6.48 -3.21 -1.58
C GLN A 232 -6.94 -1.85 -1.03
N VAL A 233 -8.13 -1.83 -0.43
CA VAL A 233 -8.77 -0.69 0.24
C VAL A 233 -9.23 -1.11 1.63
N GLU A 234 -9.42 -0.16 2.53
CA GLU A 234 -9.85 -0.45 3.90
C GLU A 234 -11.35 -0.79 3.92
N MET A 235 -11.65 -2.08 4.03
CA MET A 235 -13.01 -2.65 3.91
C MET A 235 -13.69 -2.87 5.26
N ASN A 236 -12.93 -3.02 6.35
CA ASN A 236 -13.47 -3.40 7.66
C ASN A 236 -14.42 -2.32 8.21
N ARG A 237 -14.16 -1.05 7.92
CA ARG A 237 -15.09 0.06 8.23
C ARG A 237 -16.49 -0.08 7.60
N PHE A 238 -16.69 -0.95 6.61
CA PHE A 238 -17.99 -1.18 5.95
C PHE A 238 -18.75 -2.40 6.49
N ALA A 239 -18.31 -2.97 7.62
CA ALA A 239 -19.00 -4.09 8.25
C ALA A 239 -20.48 -3.76 8.52
N GLY A 240 -21.38 -4.67 8.11
CA GLY A 240 -22.83 -4.50 8.27
C GLY A 240 -23.51 -3.67 7.18
N LYS A 241 -22.79 -3.19 6.16
CA LYS A 241 -23.35 -2.45 5.02
C LYS A 241 -23.47 -3.32 3.77
N HIS A 242 -24.39 -2.96 2.88
CA HIS A 242 -24.47 -3.53 1.53
C HIS A 242 -23.30 -2.99 0.71
N VAL A 243 -22.41 -3.88 0.23
CA VAL A 243 -21.20 -3.49 -0.49
C VAL A 243 -21.15 -4.14 -1.87
N ILE A 244 -21.11 -3.31 -2.90
CA ILE A 244 -20.89 -3.73 -4.29
C ILE A 244 -19.40 -3.62 -4.59
N GLN A 245 -18.71 -4.74 -4.75
CA GLN A 245 -17.28 -4.74 -5.08
C GLN A 245 -17.07 -5.11 -6.54
N VAL A 246 -16.41 -4.23 -7.29
CA VAL A 246 -16.15 -4.38 -8.73
C VAL A 246 -14.77 -3.84 -9.11
N PRO A 247 -14.22 -4.24 -10.28
CA PRO A 247 -13.01 -3.62 -10.83
C PRO A 247 -13.19 -2.11 -11.02
N VAL A 248 -12.09 -1.34 -10.94
CA VAL A 248 -12.16 0.13 -11.07
C VAL A 248 -12.73 0.57 -12.44
N ALA A 249 -12.50 -0.23 -13.48
CA ALA A 249 -13.01 0.01 -14.84
C ALA A 249 -14.54 -0.03 -14.91
N ASP A 250 -15.19 -0.84 -14.07
CA ASP A 250 -16.65 -0.90 -14.00
C ASP A 250 -17.22 0.38 -13.36
N GLY A 251 -16.47 1.02 -12.44
CA GLY A 251 -16.79 2.35 -11.93
C GLY A 251 -16.71 3.47 -12.97
N ILE A 252 -16.17 3.19 -14.17
CA ILE A 252 -16.16 4.12 -15.31
C ILE A 252 -17.30 3.76 -16.27
N ARG A 253 -17.46 2.47 -16.60
CA ARG A 253 -18.31 2.01 -17.72
C ARG A 253 -19.72 1.58 -17.32
N LYS A 254 -19.95 1.22 -16.06
CA LYS A 254 -21.21 0.62 -15.57
C LYS A 254 -21.84 1.44 -14.44
N THR A 255 -21.61 2.75 -14.45
CA THR A 255 -22.00 3.66 -13.36
C THR A 255 -23.48 3.60 -13.02
N GLU A 256 -24.35 3.66 -14.02
CA GLU A 256 -25.81 3.60 -13.83
C GLU A 256 -26.25 2.28 -13.19
N THR A 257 -25.76 1.16 -13.70
CA THR A 257 -26.04 -0.18 -13.13
C THR A 257 -25.58 -0.27 -11.68
N LEU A 258 -24.39 0.24 -11.37
CA LEU A 258 -23.84 0.22 -10.01
C LEU A 258 -24.66 1.09 -9.04
N LEU A 259 -25.05 2.29 -9.48
CA LEU A 259 -25.85 3.22 -8.68
C LEU A 259 -27.25 2.67 -8.42
N ASN A 260 -27.92 2.13 -9.44
CA ASN A 260 -29.22 1.50 -9.30
C ASN A 260 -29.19 0.28 -8.38
N ARG A 261 -28.15 -0.56 -8.47
CA ARG A 261 -27.95 -1.67 -7.53
C ARG A 261 -27.70 -1.19 -6.11
N ALA A 262 -26.93 -0.10 -5.94
CA ALA A 262 -26.65 0.47 -4.63
C ALA A 262 -27.93 0.99 -3.96
N VAL A 263 -28.75 1.75 -4.67
CA VAL A 263 -30.03 2.27 -4.17
C VAL A 263 -30.99 1.14 -3.80
N LYS A 264 -31.03 0.06 -4.59
CA LYS A 264 -31.85 -1.14 -4.32
C LYS A 264 -31.27 -2.07 -3.25
N GLN A 265 -30.09 -1.77 -2.71
CA GLN A 265 -29.36 -2.64 -1.80
C GLN A 265 -29.11 -4.05 -2.37
N ASP A 266 -28.96 -4.15 -3.70
CA ASP A 266 -28.70 -5.39 -4.43
C ASP A 266 -27.20 -5.79 -4.36
N ALA A 267 -26.77 -6.08 -3.13
CA ALA A 267 -25.44 -6.52 -2.77
C ALA A 267 -25.44 -7.30 -1.45
N PRO A 268 -24.48 -8.21 -1.24
CA PRO A 268 -24.32 -8.87 0.04
C PRO A 268 -23.94 -7.87 1.14
N ILE A 269 -24.39 -8.16 2.37
CA ILE A 269 -23.94 -7.44 3.57
C ILE A 269 -22.50 -7.87 3.87
N PHE A 270 -21.59 -6.91 3.92
CA PHE A 270 -20.19 -7.18 4.20
C PHE A 270 -20.00 -7.58 5.67
N LYS A 271 -19.47 -8.78 5.90
CA LYS A 271 -19.09 -9.26 7.24
C LYS A 271 -17.61 -8.91 7.46
N GLY A 272 -17.35 -7.83 8.19
CA GLY A 272 -15.99 -7.46 8.56
C GLY A 272 -15.32 -8.51 9.44
N VAL A 273 -13.98 -8.50 9.47
CA VAL A 273 -13.22 -9.26 10.47
C VAL A 273 -13.32 -8.48 11.79
N LYS A 274 -13.95 -9.06 12.81
CA LYS A 274 -13.99 -8.45 14.16
C LYS A 274 -12.57 -8.40 14.72
N GLU A 275 -11.94 -7.24 14.67
CA GLU A 275 -10.94 -6.87 15.68
C GLU A 275 -11.73 -6.31 16.88
N ASP A 276 -11.77 -7.07 17.97
CA ASP A 276 -12.36 -6.61 19.23
C ASP A 276 -11.54 -5.42 19.76
N GLY A 277 -12.08 -4.22 19.61
CA GLY A 277 -11.48 -3.00 20.13
C GLY A 277 -12.42 -1.80 19.99
N LYS A 278 -13.30 -1.60 20.97
CA LYS A 278 -14.01 -0.32 21.15
C LYS A 278 -13.00 0.81 21.24
N ALA A 279 -13.10 1.79 20.35
CA ALA A 279 -12.49 3.10 20.55
C ALA A 279 -13.49 4.20 20.14
N GLU A 280 -14.16 4.73 21.17
CA GLU A 280 -14.73 6.08 21.16
C GLU A 280 -13.62 7.09 20.89
N SER A 281 -13.91 8.01 19.98
CA SER A 281 -13.03 9.07 19.52
C SER A 281 -13.11 10.28 20.44
N THR A 282 -12.05 10.56 21.19
CA THR A 282 -11.66 11.94 21.55
C THR A 282 -10.23 12.00 22.14
N GLU A 283 -9.43 12.93 21.60
CA GLU A 283 -8.20 13.55 22.15
C GLU A 283 -6.95 12.71 22.50
N LYS A 284 -6.97 11.37 22.52
CA LYS A 284 -5.76 10.53 22.72
C LYS A 284 -4.95 10.21 21.44
N GLU A 285 -5.24 10.85 20.32
CA GLU A 285 -4.76 10.42 18.98
C GLU A 285 -3.26 10.61 18.68
N LYS A 286 -2.56 11.58 19.30
CA LYS A 286 -1.15 11.85 18.94
C LYS A 286 -0.18 10.70 19.29
N GLY A 287 -0.41 10.00 20.40
CA GLY A 287 0.40 8.84 20.81
C GLY A 287 0.10 7.58 19.99
N LEU A 288 -1.15 7.41 19.54
CA LEU A 288 -1.55 6.32 18.64
C LEU A 288 -0.97 6.49 17.23
N GLY A 289 -0.79 7.72 16.75
CA GLY A 289 -0.25 8.00 15.42
C GLY A 289 1.19 7.51 15.22
N ILE A 290 2.13 7.95 16.09
CA ILE A 290 3.55 7.54 16.00
C ILE A 290 3.68 6.02 16.15
N TYR A 291 2.94 5.44 17.09
CA TYR A 291 2.92 4.00 17.32
C TYR A 291 2.45 3.23 16.09
N LYS A 292 1.35 3.67 15.44
CA LYS A 292 0.85 3.07 14.19
C LYS A 292 1.90 3.07 13.09
N HIS A 293 2.62 4.18 12.92
CA HIS A 293 3.66 4.30 11.90
C HIS A 293 4.82 3.33 12.17
N LEU A 294 5.28 3.27 13.43
CA LEU A 294 6.33 2.35 13.86
C LEU A 294 5.94 0.88 13.60
N MET A 295 4.71 0.51 13.97
CA MET A 295 4.21 -0.86 13.76
C MET A 295 4.01 -1.25 12.32
N ASN A 296 3.68 -0.29 11.46
CA ASN A 296 3.65 -0.53 10.02
C ASN A 296 5.05 -0.89 9.51
N GLY A 297 6.08 -0.17 9.95
CA GLY A 297 7.47 -0.52 9.68
C GLY A 297 7.85 -1.92 10.14
N VAL A 298 7.67 -2.19 11.44
CA VAL A 298 8.06 -3.47 12.07
C VAL A 298 7.33 -4.66 11.41
N SER A 299 6.04 -4.53 11.15
CA SER A 299 5.26 -5.65 10.58
C SER A 299 5.68 -5.97 9.14
N ASN A 300 6.08 -4.97 8.35
CA ASN A 300 6.57 -5.18 6.99
C ASN A 300 8.03 -5.61 6.92
N MET A 301 8.84 -5.36 7.96
CA MET A 301 10.21 -5.89 8.03
C MET A 301 10.24 -7.37 8.45
N LEU A 302 9.25 -7.83 9.22
CA LEU A 302 9.25 -9.17 9.84
C LEU A 302 9.40 -10.33 8.83
N PRO A 303 8.76 -10.32 7.63
CA PRO A 303 8.97 -11.38 6.63
C PRO A 303 10.43 -11.52 6.18
N PHE A 304 11.19 -10.42 6.13
CA PHE A 304 12.63 -10.45 5.81
C PHE A 304 13.42 -11.09 6.93
N VAL A 305 13.05 -10.82 8.19
CA VAL A 305 13.67 -11.45 9.38
C VAL A 305 13.41 -12.96 9.38
N VAL A 306 12.16 -13.38 9.17
CA VAL A 306 11.78 -14.80 9.21
C VAL A 306 12.44 -15.56 8.05
N GLY A 307 12.25 -15.11 6.81
CA GLY A 307 12.82 -15.77 5.63
C GLY A 307 14.35 -15.77 5.67
N GLY A 308 14.96 -14.62 5.95
CA GLY A 308 16.42 -14.50 6.05
C GLY A 308 17.00 -15.29 7.22
N GLY A 309 16.35 -15.24 8.39
CA GLY A 309 16.79 -15.93 9.60
C GLY A 309 16.77 -17.44 9.47
N ILE A 310 15.74 -18.01 8.84
CA ILE A 310 15.68 -19.45 8.55
C ILE A 310 16.79 -19.85 7.58
N LEU A 311 17.03 -19.08 6.52
CA LEU A 311 18.11 -19.37 5.58
C LEU A 311 19.50 -19.26 6.21
N ILE A 312 19.74 -18.24 7.06
CA ILE A 312 20.96 -18.14 7.87
C ILE A 312 21.11 -19.39 8.76
N ALA A 313 20.01 -19.86 9.37
CA ALA A 313 20.05 -21.04 10.21
C ALA A 313 20.37 -22.32 9.44
N LEU A 314 19.82 -22.47 8.23
CA LEU A 314 20.16 -23.57 7.32
C LEU A 314 21.62 -23.47 6.86
N ALA A 315 22.09 -22.27 6.51
CA ALA A 315 23.47 -22.04 6.11
C ALA A 315 24.44 -22.57 7.17
N PHE A 316 24.20 -22.23 8.43
CA PHE A 316 25.02 -22.73 9.52
C PHE A 316 24.81 -24.22 9.83
N SER A 317 23.60 -24.76 9.61
CA SER A 317 23.34 -26.18 9.79
C SER A 317 24.11 -27.05 8.79
N PHE A 318 24.26 -26.58 7.55
CA PHE A 318 24.97 -27.31 6.49
C PHE A 318 26.48 -27.00 6.44
N GLY A 319 26.89 -25.78 6.80
CA GLY A 319 28.28 -25.31 6.66
C GLY A 319 28.99 -24.97 7.98
N GLY A 320 28.40 -25.34 9.13
CA GLY A 320 28.89 -24.95 10.45
C GLY A 320 28.85 -23.42 10.68
N ILE A 321 29.44 -22.94 11.77
CA ILE A 321 29.40 -21.51 12.17
C ILE A 321 29.99 -20.57 11.09
N LYS A 322 30.85 -21.08 10.22
CA LYS A 322 31.44 -20.33 9.11
C LYS A 322 30.60 -20.36 7.83
N ALA A 323 29.52 -21.14 7.79
CA ALA A 323 28.69 -21.38 6.62
C ALA A 323 29.52 -21.82 5.38
N GLU A 324 30.49 -22.71 5.58
CA GLU A 324 31.39 -23.20 4.53
C GLU A 324 30.68 -24.18 3.58
N GLY A 325 30.96 -24.04 2.28
CA GLY A 325 30.51 -24.95 1.23
C GLY A 325 29.35 -24.40 0.39
N PRO A 326 29.17 -24.90 -0.85
CA PRO A 326 28.34 -24.22 -1.86
C PRO A 326 26.88 -24.01 -1.45
N LEU A 327 26.28 -24.99 -0.76
CA LEU A 327 24.89 -24.90 -0.31
C LEU A 327 24.73 -23.93 0.87
N ALA A 328 25.68 -23.92 1.80
CA ALA A 328 25.68 -23.01 2.93
C ALA A 328 25.93 -21.56 2.51
N GLU A 329 26.88 -21.35 1.59
CA GLU A 329 27.16 -20.05 0.96
C GLU A 329 25.94 -19.53 0.17
N LEU A 330 25.24 -20.41 -0.55
CA LEU A 330 24.01 -20.05 -1.23
C LEU A 330 22.96 -19.54 -0.24
N PHE A 331 22.69 -20.29 0.83
CA PHE A 331 21.74 -19.85 1.86
C PHE A 331 22.19 -18.57 2.57
N MET A 332 23.48 -18.43 2.87
CA MET A 332 24.02 -17.22 3.51
C MET A 332 23.93 -16.00 2.58
N SER A 333 24.17 -16.16 1.29
CA SER A 333 24.08 -15.06 0.31
C SER A 333 22.65 -14.55 0.09
N ILE A 334 21.66 -15.45 0.16
CA ILE A 334 20.23 -15.12 0.03
C ILE A 334 19.67 -14.60 1.35
N GLY A 335 19.97 -15.25 2.46
CA GLY A 335 19.39 -14.95 3.77
C GLY A 335 20.13 -13.88 4.54
N GLY A 336 21.47 -13.93 4.53
CA GLY A 336 22.32 -13.22 5.49
C GLY A 336 23.01 -11.96 4.98
N GLY A 337 23.68 -11.33 5.94
CA GLY A 337 24.75 -10.36 5.71
C GLY A 337 24.38 -9.10 4.91
N LYS A 338 25.39 -8.57 4.21
CA LYS A 338 25.34 -7.34 3.42
C LYS A 338 24.77 -7.53 2.00
N THR A 339 24.24 -8.71 1.69
CA THR A 339 23.82 -9.08 0.32
C THR A 339 22.43 -9.69 0.25
N GLY A 340 21.98 -10.36 1.31
CA GLY A 340 20.71 -11.09 1.34
C GLY A 340 19.56 -10.30 1.98
N ALA A 341 18.51 -11.02 2.37
CA ALA A 341 17.31 -10.49 3.00
C ALA A 341 17.61 -9.58 4.21
N PHE A 342 18.67 -9.90 4.96
CA PHE A 342 19.08 -9.15 6.16
C PHE A 342 19.58 -7.73 5.88
N LEU A 343 20.13 -7.46 4.70
CA LEU A 343 20.49 -6.11 4.27
C LEU A 343 19.29 -5.17 4.28
N PHE A 344 18.11 -5.70 3.96
CA PHE A 344 16.91 -4.92 3.75
C PHE A 344 16.11 -4.64 5.03
N LEU A 345 16.50 -5.16 6.19
CA LEU A 345 15.74 -4.98 7.44
C LEU A 345 15.50 -3.50 7.78
N VAL A 346 16.58 -2.74 7.91
CA VAL A 346 16.55 -1.32 8.28
C VAL A 346 15.96 -0.46 7.15
N PRO A 347 16.32 -0.66 5.86
CA PRO A 347 15.68 0.03 4.74
C PRO A 347 14.16 -0.19 4.66
N ILE A 348 13.68 -1.42 4.78
CA ILE A 348 12.25 -1.76 4.66
C ILE A 348 11.48 -1.19 5.84
N LEU A 349 11.99 -1.34 7.06
CA LEU A 349 11.44 -0.70 8.26
C LEU A 349 11.25 0.81 8.03
N ALA A 350 12.31 1.52 7.64
CA ALA A 350 12.28 2.96 7.42
C ALA A 350 11.31 3.35 6.29
N GLY A 351 11.33 2.61 5.19
CA GLY A 351 10.43 2.80 4.05
C GLY A 351 8.96 2.70 4.42
N PHE A 352 8.57 1.68 5.20
CA PHE A 352 7.18 1.48 5.61
C PHE A 352 6.74 2.41 6.74
N ILE A 353 7.65 2.88 7.60
CA ILE A 353 7.35 4.01 8.50
C ILE A 353 7.04 5.26 7.66
N ALA A 354 7.94 5.62 6.74
CA ALA A 354 7.79 6.80 5.90
C ALA A 354 6.52 6.74 5.03
N SER A 355 6.22 5.57 4.46
CA SER A 355 5.03 5.38 3.63
C SER A 355 3.74 5.40 4.43
N SER A 356 3.76 5.03 5.72
CA SER A 356 2.58 5.16 6.56
C SER A 356 2.27 6.62 6.94
N ILE A 357 3.25 7.51 6.85
CA ILE A 357 3.10 8.95 7.13
C ILE A 357 2.71 9.72 5.85
N ALA A 358 3.35 9.39 4.72
CA ALA A 358 3.24 10.16 3.48
C ALA A 358 2.82 9.34 2.25
N ASP A 359 2.20 8.19 2.46
CA ASP A 359 1.79 7.22 1.43
C ASP A 359 2.97 6.73 0.57
N ARG A 360 2.66 6.19 -0.61
CA ARG A 360 3.65 5.69 -1.59
C ARG A 360 4.82 6.67 -1.86
N PRO A 361 4.63 7.99 -1.95
CA PRO A 361 5.74 8.93 -2.13
C PRO A 361 6.78 8.93 -1.00
N GLY A 362 6.39 8.62 0.23
CA GLY A 362 7.31 8.54 1.38
C GLY A 362 8.24 7.32 1.34
N PHE A 363 7.84 6.26 0.64
CA PHE A 363 8.52 4.97 0.68
C PHE A 363 9.98 5.05 0.23
N MET A 364 10.24 5.58 -0.97
CA MET A 364 11.61 5.59 -1.52
C MET A 364 12.59 6.42 -0.69
N PRO A 365 12.29 7.68 -0.29
CA PRO A 365 13.17 8.43 0.59
C PRO A 365 13.43 7.73 1.93
N GLY A 366 12.42 7.06 2.49
CA GLY A 366 12.56 6.27 3.72
C GLY A 366 13.49 5.07 3.54
N VAL A 367 13.33 4.30 2.46
CA VAL A 367 14.22 3.16 2.15
C VAL A 367 15.66 3.60 2.00
N VAL A 368 15.91 4.68 1.23
CA VAL A 368 17.27 5.18 1.04
C VAL A 368 17.85 5.75 2.33
N GLY A 369 17.07 6.50 3.11
CA GLY A 369 17.49 6.99 4.42
C GLY A 369 17.85 5.85 5.39
N GLY A 370 17.05 4.79 5.44
CA GLY A 370 17.32 3.60 6.24
C GLY A 370 18.57 2.86 5.78
N PHE A 371 18.80 2.78 4.46
CA PHE A 371 20.02 2.20 3.89
C PHE A 371 21.27 3.01 4.23
N LEU A 372 21.19 4.34 4.19
CA LEU A 372 22.28 5.21 4.64
C LEU A 372 22.60 4.99 6.13
N ALA A 373 21.58 4.84 6.98
CA ALA A 373 21.76 4.56 8.39
C ALA A 373 22.44 3.20 8.65
N ALA A 374 21.97 2.15 7.98
CA ALA A 374 22.54 0.80 8.10
C ALA A 374 24.01 0.75 7.67
N ASN A 375 24.37 1.42 6.57
CA ASN A 375 25.75 1.44 6.08
C ASN A 375 26.70 2.32 6.89
N ALA A 376 26.18 3.28 7.66
CA ALA A 376 26.98 4.22 8.43
C ALA A 376 27.12 3.85 9.92
N ASN A 377 26.81 2.60 10.31
CA ASN A 377 26.77 2.14 11.72
C ASN A 377 25.79 2.91 12.63
N ALA A 378 24.88 3.70 12.07
CA ALA A 378 23.75 4.26 12.82
C ALA A 378 22.70 3.19 13.14
N GLY A 379 22.72 2.10 12.37
CA GLY A 379 21.98 0.86 12.57
C GLY A 379 20.46 1.06 12.66
N PHE A 380 19.81 0.16 13.41
CA PHE A 380 18.36 0.18 13.62
C PHE A 380 17.82 1.54 14.08
N LEU A 381 18.50 2.20 15.02
CA LEU A 381 18.07 3.50 15.56
C LEU A 381 18.10 4.60 14.49
N GLY A 382 19.15 4.63 13.67
CA GLY A 382 19.23 5.54 12.53
C GLY A 382 18.13 5.26 11.50
N GLY A 383 17.78 3.99 11.28
CA GLY A 383 16.67 3.62 10.40
C GLY A 383 15.30 4.09 10.88
N LEU A 384 15.03 4.00 12.20
CA LEU A 384 13.81 4.55 12.78
C LEU A 384 13.70 6.05 12.51
N ILE A 385 14.77 6.80 12.81
CA ILE A 385 14.80 8.25 12.58
C ILE A 385 14.64 8.56 11.10
N ALA A 386 15.31 7.81 10.22
CA ALA A 386 15.20 7.96 8.77
C ALA A 386 13.76 7.80 8.28
N GLY A 387 13.03 6.80 8.78
CA GLY A 387 11.64 6.57 8.40
C GLY A 387 10.71 7.73 8.77
N PHE A 388 10.79 8.22 10.01
CA PHE A 388 10.00 9.37 10.43
C PHE A 388 10.41 10.66 9.70
N LEU A 389 11.72 10.92 9.59
CA LEU A 389 12.25 12.07 8.86
C LEU A 389 11.75 12.10 7.42
N ALA A 390 11.93 11.00 6.69
CA ALA A 390 11.52 10.89 5.29
C ALA A 390 10.01 11.08 5.12
N GLY A 391 9.21 10.45 6.00
CA GLY A 391 7.77 10.62 6.01
C GLY A 391 7.35 12.07 6.19
N TYR A 392 7.88 12.77 7.18
CA TYR A 392 7.54 14.19 7.43
C TYR A 392 8.10 15.15 6.38
N VAL A 393 9.29 14.88 5.83
CA VAL A 393 9.85 15.64 4.71
C VAL A 393 8.90 15.56 3.52
N VAL A 394 8.49 14.35 3.12
CA VAL A 394 7.58 14.18 1.98
C VAL A 394 6.20 14.76 2.27
N LEU A 395 5.69 14.64 3.50
CA LEU A 395 4.45 15.31 3.90
C LEU A 395 4.55 16.84 3.79
N GLY A 396 5.70 17.41 4.16
CA GLY A 396 6.02 18.83 3.95
C GLY A 396 6.04 19.20 2.47
N LEU A 397 6.63 18.37 1.61
CA LEU A 397 6.64 18.56 0.16
C LEU A 397 5.23 18.49 -0.45
N LYS A 398 4.38 17.56 0.02
CA LYS A 398 2.96 17.50 -0.38
C LYS A 398 2.23 18.81 -0.09
N ARG A 399 2.50 19.43 1.07
CA ARG A 399 1.95 20.73 1.45
C ARG A 399 2.54 21.87 0.62
N LEU A 400 3.86 21.88 0.43
CA LEU A 400 4.55 22.92 -0.34
C LEU A 400 4.07 22.96 -1.80
N PHE A 401 3.82 21.80 -2.39
CA PHE A 401 3.37 21.68 -3.78
C PHE A 401 1.86 21.58 -3.94
N SER A 402 1.05 21.80 -2.88
CA SER A 402 -0.40 21.68 -2.97
C SER A 402 -1.02 22.73 -3.90
N GLY A 403 -0.47 23.95 -3.94
CA GLY A 403 -0.97 25.05 -4.76
C GLY A 403 -0.54 25.02 -6.24
N LEU A 404 0.17 23.98 -6.69
CA LEU A 404 0.52 23.86 -8.10
C LEU A 404 -0.74 23.56 -8.95
N PRO A 405 -0.82 24.10 -10.17
CA PRO A 405 -1.94 23.86 -11.09
C PRO A 405 -2.23 22.37 -11.30
N VAL A 406 -3.50 22.03 -11.54
CA VAL A 406 -3.99 20.63 -11.70
C VAL A 406 -3.21 19.85 -12.76
N GLN A 407 -2.72 20.53 -13.81
CA GLN A 407 -1.89 19.96 -14.88
C GLN A 407 -0.56 19.38 -14.37
N LEU A 408 -0.11 19.82 -13.19
CA LEU A 408 1.11 19.34 -12.54
C LEU A 408 0.82 18.28 -11.46
N GLU A 409 -0.42 17.82 -11.25
CA GLU A 409 -0.71 16.74 -10.30
C GLU A 409 0.07 15.46 -10.63
N GLY A 410 0.28 15.16 -11.92
CA GLY A 410 1.04 14.00 -12.36
C GLY A 410 2.55 14.09 -12.07
N ILE A 411 3.16 15.28 -12.19
CA ILE A 411 4.61 15.46 -11.98
C ILE A 411 4.98 15.40 -10.48
N LYS A 412 4.04 15.71 -9.58
CA LYS A 412 4.25 15.68 -8.12
C LYS A 412 4.77 14.33 -7.62
N PRO A 413 4.04 13.20 -7.75
CA PRO A 413 4.50 11.90 -7.29
C PRO A 413 5.56 11.26 -8.18
N VAL A 414 5.69 11.67 -9.45
CA VAL A 414 6.64 11.09 -10.40
C VAL A 414 8.05 11.70 -10.27
N LEU A 415 8.13 13.01 -10.04
CA LEU A 415 9.41 13.73 -10.05
C LEU A 415 9.64 14.55 -8.76
N LEU A 416 8.68 15.39 -8.38
CA LEU A 416 8.93 16.37 -7.30
C LEU A 416 9.13 15.69 -5.94
N TYR A 417 8.20 14.84 -5.51
CA TYR A 417 8.33 14.14 -4.23
C TYR A 417 9.54 13.19 -4.19
N PRO A 418 9.81 12.36 -5.23
CA PRO A 418 11.00 11.52 -5.24
C PRO A 418 12.31 12.30 -5.17
N VAL A 419 12.50 13.32 -6.02
CA VAL A 419 13.77 14.05 -6.12
C VAL A 419 14.03 14.88 -4.86
N PHE A 420 13.07 15.74 -4.48
CA PHE A 420 13.25 16.59 -3.30
C PHE A 420 13.18 15.79 -2.00
N GLY A 421 12.31 14.78 -1.94
CA GLY A 421 12.21 13.91 -0.76
C GLY A 421 13.50 13.16 -0.50
N LEU A 422 14.10 12.59 -1.54
CA LEU A 422 15.39 11.91 -1.46
C LEU A 422 16.53 12.88 -1.11
N LEU A 423 16.63 14.01 -1.82
CA LEU A 423 17.71 14.98 -1.60
C LEU A 423 17.70 15.52 -0.17
N ILE A 424 16.55 15.98 0.31
CA ILE A 424 16.41 16.55 1.64
C ILE A 424 16.66 15.48 2.70
N THR A 425 16.04 14.31 2.57
CA THR A 425 16.25 13.20 3.52
C THR A 425 17.72 12.78 3.55
N GLY A 426 18.35 12.60 2.40
CA GLY A 426 19.74 12.18 2.29
C GLY A 426 20.71 13.20 2.90
N VAL A 427 20.54 14.50 2.60
CA VAL A 427 21.38 15.56 3.16
C VAL A 427 21.23 15.65 4.67
N VAL A 428 19.99 15.65 5.18
CA VAL A 428 19.72 15.71 6.63
C VAL A 428 20.27 14.46 7.32
N MET A 429 20.08 13.27 6.74
CA MET A 429 20.63 12.04 7.27
C MET A 429 22.16 12.10 7.39
N GLN A 430 22.85 12.47 6.31
CA GLN A 430 24.32 12.48 6.31
C GLN A 430 24.93 13.59 7.18
N LYS A 431 24.33 14.78 7.19
CA LYS A 431 24.93 15.95 7.85
C LYS A 431 24.48 16.17 9.28
N ALA A 432 23.24 15.79 9.62
CA ALA A 432 22.66 16.12 10.92
C ALA A 432 22.31 14.90 11.78
N VAL A 433 21.88 13.77 11.17
CA VAL A 433 21.35 12.63 11.93
C VAL A 433 22.40 11.54 12.17
N ILE A 434 23.10 11.09 11.14
CA ILE A 434 24.01 9.93 11.24
C ILE A 434 25.11 10.17 12.30
N PRO A 435 25.86 11.29 12.28
CA PRO A 435 26.96 11.48 13.24
C PRO A 435 26.54 11.35 14.72
N PRO A 436 25.50 12.05 15.23
CA PRO A 436 25.10 11.91 16.62
C PRO A 436 24.47 10.54 16.93
N VAL A 437 23.79 9.91 15.96
CA VAL A 437 23.19 8.60 16.17
C VAL A 437 24.24 7.49 16.23
N VAL A 438 25.32 7.58 15.45
CA VAL A 438 26.45 6.65 15.57
C VAL A 438 27.08 6.76 16.97
N ALA A 439 27.33 7.97 17.47
CA ALA A 439 27.86 8.16 18.81
C ALA A 439 26.93 7.59 19.90
N LEU A 440 25.62 7.78 19.74
CA LEU A 440 24.62 7.18 20.62
C LEU A 440 24.62 5.64 20.53
N ASN A 441 24.74 5.08 19.33
CA ASN A 441 24.79 3.64 19.12
C ASN A 441 26.04 3.01 19.75
N GLU A 442 27.20 3.66 19.63
CA GLU A 442 28.44 3.24 20.28
C GLU A 442 28.31 3.29 21.81
N MET A 443 27.71 4.34 22.36
CA MET A 443 27.44 4.45 23.80
C MET A 443 26.52 3.33 24.29
N LEU A 444 25.42 3.08 23.58
CA LEU A 444 24.46 2.01 23.92
C LEU A 444 25.10 0.63 23.81
N THR A 445 25.89 0.38 22.77
CA THR A 445 26.63 -0.86 22.57
C THR A 445 27.65 -1.08 23.69
N GLY A 446 28.40 -0.04 24.06
CA GLY A 446 29.32 -0.06 25.20
C GLY A 446 28.61 -0.35 26.52
N TRP A 447 27.45 0.28 26.76
CA TRP A 447 26.64 0.02 27.95
C TRP A 447 26.13 -1.43 27.99
N LEU A 448 25.54 -1.92 26.89
CA LEU A 448 25.02 -3.29 26.79
C LEU A 448 26.12 -4.34 26.96
N ASN A 449 27.30 -4.11 26.36
CA ASN A 449 28.44 -5.02 26.48
C ASN A 449 29.10 -4.94 27.87
N GLY A 450 28.93 -3.82 28.58
CA GLY A 450 29.34 -3.65 29.97
C GLY A 450 28.38 -4.27 30.99
N LEU A 451 27.18 -4.70 30.58
CA LEU A 451 26.24 -5.38 31.49
C LEU A 451 26.81 -6.75 31.89
N ASN A 452 27.17 -6.88 33.17
CA ASN A 452 27.57 -8.13 33.77
C ASN A 452 26.71 -8.46 35.01
N GLY A 453 26.78 -9.72 35.44
CA GLY A 453 26.10 -10.20 36.65
C GLY A 453 24.60 -9.89 36.68
N THR A 454 24.15 -9.26 37.76
CA THR A 454 22.73 -9.01 38.05
C THR A 454 22.01 -8.15 37.01
N ASN A 455 22.67 -7.15 36.43
CA ASN A 455 22.01 -6.23 35.49
C ASN A 455 21.68 -6.91 34.16
N ALA A 456 22.56 -7.80 33.69
CA ALA A 456 22.30 -8.62 32.51
C ALA A 456 21.12 -9.57 32.75
N ILE A 457 21.04 -10.17 33.94
CA ILE A 457 19.93 -11.06 34.33
C ILE A 457 18.61 -10.28 34.39
N LEU A 458 18.62 -9.08 34.99
CA LEU A 458 17.43 -8.22 35.08
C LEU A 458 16.94 -7.79 33.68
N LEU A 459 17.86 -7.45 32.78
CA LEU A 459 17.50 -7.15 31.39
C LEU A 459 16.84 -8.36 30.71
N GLY A 460 17.42 -9.56 30.87
CA GLY A 460 16.83 -10.80 30.36
C GLY A 460 15.45 -11.09 30.94
N LEU A 461 15.26 -10.81 32.24
CA LEU A 461 13.98 -10.95 32.93
C LEU A 461 12.91 -10.07 32.28
N ILE A 462 13.22 -8.77 32.13
CA ILE A 462 12.29 -7.79 31.55
C ILE A 462 11.94 -8.16 30.11
N LEU A 463 12.95 -8.38 29.27
CA LEU A 463 12.76 -8.67 27.85
C LEU A 463 12.07 -10.00 27.61
N GLY A 464 12.43 -11.04 28.39
CA GLY A 464 11.73 -12.32 28.37
C GLY A 464 10.26 -12.16 28.72
N GLY A 465 9.94 -11.42 29.79
CA GLY A 465 8.57 -11.12 30.19
C GLY A 465 7.77 -10.37 29.13
N MET A 466 8.37 -9.34 28.50
CA MET A 466 7.74 -8.55 27.43
C MET A 466 7.25 -9.41 26.26
N MET A 467 7.95 -10.49 25.92
CA MET A 467 7.55 -11.42 24.86
C MET A 467 6.22 -12.13 25.13
N ALA A 468 5.79 -12.23 26.39
CA ALA A 468 4.58 -12.96 26.77
C ALA A 468 3.36 -12.06 27.05
N ILE A 469 3.55 -10.73 27.14
CA ILE A 469 2.49 -9.83 27.60
C ILE A 469 1.28 -9.84 26.66
N ASP A 470 1.53 -9.80 25.35
CA ASP A 470 0.49 -9.70 24.32
C ASP A 470 0.69 -10.68 23.14
N MET A 471 1.54 -11.70 23.31
CA MET A 471 1.59 -12.91 22.46
C MET A 471 1.66 -12.63 20.95
N GLY A 472 2.59 -11.78 20.54
CA GLY A 472 2.77 -11.32 19.15
C GLY A 472 2.24 -9.90 18.91
N GLY A 473 1.68 -9.29 19.94
CA GLY A 473 1.23 -7.91 19.95
C GLY A 473 2.36 -6.85 20.03
N PRO A 474 1.97 -5.58 20.26
CA PRO A 474 2.86 -4.42 20.40
C PRO A 474 4.15 -4.63 21.21
N ILE A 475 4.02 -5.16 22.43
CA ILE A 475 5.07 -5.23 23.44
C ILE A 475 6.03 -6.38 23.11
N ASN A 476 5.48 -7.52 22.68
CA ASN A 476 6.27 -8.61 22.13
C ASN A 476 7.10 -8.13 20.91
N LYS A 477 6.47 -7.46 19.94
CA LYS A 477 7.17 -6.92 18.77
C LYS A 477 8.25 -5.90 19.12
N ALA A 478 8.04 -5.10 20.17
CA ALA A 478 9.05 -4.18 20.68
C ALA A 478 10.27 -4.92 21.25
N ALA A 479 10.05 -5.95 22.08
CA ALA A 479 11.13 -6.77 22.62
C ALA A 479 11.86 -7.56 21.52
N PHE A 480 11.12 -8.14 20.56
CA PHE A 480 11.68 -8.79 19.38
C PHE A 480 12.60 -7.86 18.59
N THR A 481 12.08 -6.68 18.26
CA THR A 481 12.82 -5.63 17.55
C THR A 481 14.07 -5.19 18.31
N PHE A 482 13.99 -5.03 19.64
CA PHE A 482 15.15 -4.73 20.47
C PHE A 482 16.20 -5.84 20.40
N GLY A 483 15.78 -7.11 20.42
CA GLY A 483 16.67 -8.25 20.23
C GLY A 483 17.37 -8.25 18.88
N ILE A 484 16.70 -7.87 17.79
CA ILE A 484 17.32 -7.74 16.46
C ILE A 484 18.35 -6.61 16.45
N ALA A 485 18.02 -5.45 17.01
CA ALA A 485 18.97 -4.34 17.15
C ALA A 485 20.21 -4.75 17.98
N ALA A 486 20.04 -5.60 18.99
CA ALA A 486 21.14 -6.13 19.77
C ALA A 486 22.06 -7.07 18.95
N ILE A 487 21.53 -7.88 18.02
CA ILE A 487 22.35 -8.66 17.08
C ILE A 487 23.21 -7.72 16.23
N GLU A 488 22.63 -6.64 15.72
CA GLU A 488 23.37 -5.64 14.92
C GLU A 488 24.51 -5.01 15.74
N ALA A 489 24.24 -4.71 17.01
CA ALA A 489 25.23 -4.25 17.99
C ALA A 489 26.20 -5.34 18.50
N GLN A 490 26.20 -6.54 17.89
CA GLN A 490 27.03 -7.69 18.26
C GLN A 490 26.78 -8.22 19.69
N ASN A 491 25.65 -7.87 20.30
CA ASN A 491 25.21 -8.39 21.58
C ASN A 491 24.17 -9.51 21.39
N PHE A 492 24.68 -10.72 21.17
CA PHE A 492 23.86 -11.91 20.92
C PHE A 492 23.18 -12.48 22.18
N GLY A 493 23.54 -11.98 23.37
CA GLY A 493 22.97 -12.42 24.64
C GLY A 493 21.54 -11.91 24.82
N VAL A 494 21.32 -10.63 24.55
CA VAL A 494 19.99 -10.01 24.60
C VAL A 494 19.01 -10.76 23.69
N HIS A 495 19.43 -11.10 22.47
CA HIS A 495 18.56 -11.80 21.52
C HIS A 495 18.18 -13.20 22.00
N SER A 496 19.10 -13.95 22.61
CA SER A 496 18.80 -15.28 23.15
C SER A 496 17.73 -15.23 24.24
N ALA A 497 17.77 -14.22 25.12
CA ALA A 497 16.77 -14.04 26.17
C ALA A 497 15.38 -13.74 25.63
N VAL A 498 15.31 -12.87 24.60
CA VAL A 498 14.06 -12.55 23.90
C VAL A 498 13.50 -13.81 23.22
N MET A 499 14.34 -14.58 22.52
CA MET A 499 13.89 -15.81 21.86
C MET A 499 13.40 -16.86 22.89
N ALA A 500 14.13 -17.07 23.99
CA ALA A 500 13.71 -17.99 25.05
C ALA A 500 12.34 -17.58 25.63
N GLY A 501 12.17 -16.29 25.91
CA GLY A 501 10.91 -15.75 26.45
C GLY A 501 9.71 -15.99 25.54
N GLY A 502 9.86 -15.83 24.22
CA GLY A 502 8.77 -16.06 23.27
C GLY A 502 8.41 -17.53 23.06
N MET A 503 9.32 -18.48 23.29
CA MET A 503 9.00 -19.92 23.19
C MET A 503 8.08 -20.40 24.33
N VAL A 504 8.16 -19.76 25.50
CA VAL A 504 7.51 -20.24 26.73
C VAL A 504 5.97 -20.24 26.67
N PRO A 505 5.24 -19.21 26.23
CA PRO A 505 3.77 -19.15 26.33
C PRO A 505 3.04 -20.34 25.69
N PRO A 506 3.26 -20.67 24.40
CA PRO A 506 2.63 -21.84 23.79
C PRO A 506 3.08 -23.16 24.46
N LEU A 507 4.38 -23.33 24.78
CA LEU A 507 4.85 -24.54 25.46
C LEU A 507 4.19 -24.71 26.84
N ALA A 508 4.00 -23.61 27.58
CA ALA A 508 3.38 -23.65 28.90
C ALA A 508 1.92 -24.08 28.83
N ILE A 509 1.18 -23.62 27.81
CA ILE A 509 -0.20 -24.06 27.56
C ILE A 509 -0.24 -25.54 27.18
N ALA A 510 0.68 -25.99 26.32
CA ALA A 510 0.78 -27.39 25.94
C ALA A 510 1.03 -28.30 27.15
N PHE A 511 1.93 -27.90 28.05
CA PHE A 511 2.17 -28.61 29.30
C PHE A 511 0.96 -28.54 30.25
N ALA A 512 0.36 -27.35 30.43
CA ALA A 512 -0.77 -27.18 31.34
C ALA A 512 -1.97 -28.03 30.92
N THR A 513 -2.31 -28.04 29.62
CA THR A 513 -3.40 -28.85 29.07
C THR A 513 -3.12 -30.35 29.13
N THR A 514 -1.85 -30.77 29.04
CA THR A 514 -1.42 -32.18 29.11
C THR A 514 -1.45 -32.73 30.53
N PHE A 515 -0.96 -31.97 31.52
CA PHE A 515 -0.81 -32.43 32.90
C PHE A 515 -1.96 -32.05 33.82
N PHE A 516 -2.67 -30.94 33.56
CA PHE A 516 -3.80 -30.47 34.37
C PHE A 516 -5.14 -30.66 33.63
N LYS A 517 -5.35 -31.84 33.03
CA LYS A 517 -6.49 -32.14 32.13
C LYS A 517 -7.87 -31.74 32.68
N SER A 518 -8.09 -31.84 34.00
CA SER A 518 -9.36 -31.48 34.65
C SER A 518 -9.65 -29.96 34.68
N LYS A 519 -8.68 -29.14 34.32
CA LYS A 519 -8.76 -27.67 34.27
C LYS A 519 -9.07 -27.12 32.88
N PHE A 520 -9.12 -27.98 31.87
CA PHE A 520 -9.29 -27.59 30.46
C PHE A 520 -10.38 -28.42 29.79
N THR A 521 -11.16 -27.77 28.94
CA THR A 521 -12.20 -28.40 28.11
C THR A 521 -11.58 -29.41 27.14
N GLU A 522 -12.39 -30.28 26.54
CA GLU A 522 -11.88 -31.20 25.52
C GLU A 522 -11.33 -30.45 24.29
N ALA A 523 -11.98 -29.35 23.90
CA ALA A 523 -11.53 -28.48 22.82
C ALA A 523 -10.18 -27.82 23.14
N GLU A 524 -10.03 -27.23 24.34
CA GLU A 524 -8.75 -26.66 24.80
C GLU A 524 -7.64 -27.72 24.86
N ARG A 525 -7.94 -28.96 25.26
CA ARG A 525 -6.94 -30.04 25.30
C ARG A 525 -6.48 -30.46 23.89
N LYS A 526 -7.40 -30.56 22.94
CA LYS A 526 -7.06 -30.85 21.53
C LYS A 526 -6.24 -29.72 20.91
N SER A 527 -6.64 -28.47 21.16
CA SER A 527 -5.88 -27.29 20.72
C SER A 527 -4.54 -27.13 21.46
N GLY A 528 -4.41 -27.63 22.68
CA GLY A 528 -3.16 -27.55 23.45
C GLY A 528 -2.02 -28.38 22.86
N LEU A 529 -2.34 -29.47 22.15
CA LEU A 529 -1.32 -30.33 21.53
C LEU A 529 -0.56 -29.61 20.41
N THR A 530 -1.23 -28.77 19.62
CA THR A 530 -0.57 -28.01 18.54
C THR A 530 0.43 -27.01 19.12
N ASN A 531 0.25 -26.55 20.36
CA ASN A 531 1.11 -25.58 20.99
C ASN A 531 2.51 -26.12 21.36
N TYR A 532 2.73 -27.44 21.39
CA TYR A 532 4.09 -28.00 21.43
C TYR A 532 4.90 -27.57 20.21
N ILE A 533 4.30 -27.70 19.03
CA ILE A 533 4.94 -27.36 17.76
C ILE A 533 5.07 -25.84 17.65
N MET A 534 4.01 -25.10 17.98
CA MET A 534 4.03 -23.63 17.90
C MET A 534 5.14 -23.05 18.79
N GLY A 535 5.25 -23.52 20.04
CA GLY A 535 6.29 -23.05 20.94
C GLY A 535 7.70 -23.50 20.57
N ALA A 536 7.86 -24.75 20.13
CA ALA A 536 9.12 -25.23 19.58
C ALA A 536 9.55 -24.46 18.32
N SER A 537 8.61 -23.83 17.62
CA SER A 537 8.85 -23.04 16.41
C SER A 537 8.87 -21.53 16.67
N PHE A 538 8.85 -21.11 17.94
CA PHE A 538 8.81 -19.69 18.34
C PHE A 538 7.57 -18.93 17.79
N ILE A 539 6.43 -19.60 17.70
CA ILE A 539 5.14 -19.00 17.33
C ILE A 539 4.33 -18.77 18.60
N THR A 540 4.39 -17.55 19.12
CA THR A 540 3.81 -17.16 20.41
C THR A 540 2.27 -17.14 20.38
N GLU A 541 1.70 -16.97 19.19
CA GLU A 541 0.28 -16.77 18.89
C GLU A 541 -0.58 -17.99 19.23
N GLY A 542 0.02 -19.18 19.34
CA GLY A 542 -0.68 -20.39 19.81
C GLY A 542 -1.31 -20.22 21.20
N ALA A 543 -0.82 -19.25 21.98
CA ALA A 543 -1.36 -18.93 23.29
C ALA A 543 -2.60 -18.01 23.27
N ILE A 544 -2.85 -17.28 22.18
CA ILE A 544 -3.92 -16.28 22.08
C ILE A 544 -5.30 -16.86 22.40
N PRO A 545 -5.73 -18.01 21.84
CA PRO A 545 -7.08 -18.53 22.12
C PRO A 545 -7.32 -18.82 23.60
N PHE A 546 -6.27 -19.24 24.32
CA PHE A 546 -6.35 -19.53 25.75
C PHE A 546 -6.33 -18.25 26.58
N ALA A 547 -5.52 -17.27 26.18
CA ALA A 547 -5.51 -15.95 26.80
C ALA A 547 -6.83 -15.23 26.60
N ALA A 548 -7.48 -15.35 25.44
CA ALA A 548 -8.80 -14.78 25.22
C ALA A 548 -9.86 -15.39 26.16
N ALA A 549 -9.75 -16.69 26.45
CA ALA A 549 -10.67 -17.40 27.34
C ALA A 549 -10.43 -17.14 28.84
N ASP A 550 -9.16 -16.99 29.28
CA ASP A 550 -8.79 -16.70 30.67
C ASP A 550 -7.58 -15.75 30.75
N PRO A 551 -7.76 -14.44 30.46
CA PRO A 551 -6.65 -13.52 30.22
C PRO A 551 -5.72 -13.38 31.40
N VAL A 552 -6.28 -13.15 32.60
CA VAL A 552 -5.49 -12.86 33.79
C VAL A 552 -4.59 -14.05 34.14
N ARG A 553 -5.14 -15.27 34.15
CA ARG A 553 -4.35 -16.44 34.57
C ARG A 553 -3.33 -16.84 33.53
N VAL A 554 -3.70 -16.82 32.26
CA VAL A 554 -2.81 -17.25 31.17
C VAL A 554 -1.68 -16.24 30.99
N ILE A 555 -1.99 -14.95 30.85
CA ILE A 555 -0.97 -13.92 30.59
C ILE A 555 0.01 -13.83 31.75
N VAL A 556 -0.47 -13.71 32.99
CA VAL A 556 0.42 -13.57 34.15
C VAL A 556 1.33 -14.81 34.32
N SER A 557 0.78 -16.03 34.14
CA SER A 557 1.60 -17.24 34.22
C SER A 557 2.68 -17.27 33.13
N CYS A 558 2.31 -16.91 31.90
CA CYS A 558 3.24 -16.86 30.77
C CYS A 558 4.33 -15.80 30.99
N VAL A 559 3.96 -14.60 31.45
CA VAL A 559 4.92 -13.52 31.75
C VAL A 559 5.94 -13.97 32.79
N VAL A 560 5.50 -14.61 33.88
CA VAL A 560 6.41 -15.13 34.91
C VAL A 560 7.37 -16.17 34.31
N GLY A 561 6.86 -17.15 33.58
CA GLY A 561 7.70 -18.18 32.95
C GLY A 561 8.69 -17.62 31.93
N SER A 562 8.24 -16.74 31.05
CA SER A 562 9.07 -16.11 30.03
C SER A 562 10.14 -15.20 30.62
N SER A 563 9.81 -14.49 31.71
CA SER A 563 10.78 -13.70 32.48
C SER A 563 11.88 -14.58 33.06
N ILE A 564 11.51 -15.74 33.63
CA ILE A 564 12.48 -16.69 34.18
C ILE A 564 13.36 -17.26 33.06
N ALA A 565 12.78 -17.66 31.93
CA ALA A 565 13.56 -18.19 30.80
C ALA A 565 14.56 -17.15 30.27
N GLY A 566 14.15 -15.89 30.11
CA GLY A 566 15.02 -14.80 29.69
C GLY A 566 16.14 -14.50 30.71
N ALA A 567 15.81 -14.48 32.01
CA ALA A 567 16.77 -14.29 33.09
C ALA A 567 17.82 -15.41 33.12
N LEU A 568 17.40 -16.67 32.99
CA LEU A 568 18.29 -17.83 32.93
C LEU A 568 19.17 -17.81 31.68
N SER A 569 18.65 -17.38 30.54
CA SER A 569 19.44 -17.21 29.31
C SER A 569 20.60 -16.25 29.52
N MET A 570 20.34 -15.11 30.17
CA MET A 570 21.38 -14.13 30.50
C MET A 570 22.32 -14.62 31.60
N LEU A 571 21.81 -15.31 32.63
CA LEU A 571 22.61 -15.90 33.71
C LEU A 571 23.63 -16.90 33.17
N PHE A 572 23.20 -17.79 32.27
CA PHE A 572 24.07 -18.78 31.65
C PHE A 572 24.91 -18.21 30.50
N GLN A 573 24.84 -16.91 30.24
CA GLN A 573 25.56 -16.22 29.17
C GLN A 573 25.35 -16.91 27.81
N ILE A 574 24.09 -17.19 27.51
CA ILE A 574 23.69 -17.83 26.27
C ILE A 574 23.66 -16.80 25.16
N THR A 575 24.26 -17.11 24.02
CA THR A 575 24.28 -16.24 22.84
C THR A 575 23.60 -16.91 21.67
N LEU A 576 22.80 -16.15 20.94
CA LEU A 576 22.13 -16.59 19.73
C LEU A 576 22.37 -15.56 18.61
N PRO A 577 23.23 -15.86 17.62
CA PRO A 577 23.53 -14.95 16.52
C PRO A 577 22.44 -14.97 15.43
N ALA A 578 21.56 -15.98 15.47
CA ALA A 578 20.47 -16.08 14.51
C ALA A 578 19.28 -15.21 14.96
N PRO A 579 18.65 -14.49 14.02
CA PRO A 579 17.57 -13.53 14.25
C PRO A 579 16.20 -14.21 14.36
N HIS A 580 16.19 -15.43 14.87
CA HIS A 580 15.01 -16.28 14.99
C HIS A 580 15.18 -17.21 16.17
N GLY A 581 14.07 -17.65 16.77
CA GLY A 581 14.03 -18.60 17.86
C GLY A 581 13.65 -20.01 17.40
N GLY A 582 13.34 -20.87 18.36
CA GLY A 582 12.84 -22.20 18.08
C GLY A 582 13.92 -23.27 17.95
N LEU A 583 13.47 -24.49 17.72
CA LEU A 583 14.32 -25.68 17.66
C LEU A 583 15.32 -25.61 16.49
N PHE A 584 14.96 -24.89 15.43
CA PHE A 584 15.72 -24.75 14.19
C PHE A 584 17.06 -24.02 14.36
N VAL A 585 17.19 -23.20 15.40
CA VAL A 585 18.41 -22.39 15.64
C VAL A 585 19.25 -22.90 16.81
N ILE A 586 18.85 -24.00 17.46
CA ILE A 586 19.51 -24.51 18.67
C ILE A 586 20.98 -24.85 18.41
N ALA A 587 21.32 -25.35 17.21
CA ALA A 587 22.69 -25.66 16.82
C ALA A 587 23.62 -24.43 16.79
N LEU A 588 23.06 -23.22 16.77
CA LEU A 588 23.78 -21.95 16.65
C LEU A 588 24.00 -21.28 18.00
N VAL A 589 23.32 -21.79 19.02
CA VAL A 589 23.44 -21.31 20.38
C VAL A 589 24.77 -21.79 20.94
N ASN A 590 25.52 -20.91 21.61
CA ASN A 590 26.82 -21.29 22.19
C ASN A 590 26.71 -22.38 23.29
N LYS A 591 25.56 -22.45 23.99
CA LYS A 591 25.27 -23.39 25.07
C LYS A 591 23.89 -24.05 24.88
N PRO A 592 23.72 -24.94 23.89
CA PRO A 592 22.41 -25.45 23.46
C PRO A 592 21.61 -26.13 24.58
N LEU A 593 22.27 -26.96 25.40
CA LEU A 593 21.62 -27.70 26.49
C LEU A 593 21.10 -26.77 27.58
N LEU A 594 21.87 -25.74 27.96
CA LEU A 594 21.44 -24.75 28.94
C LEU A 594 20.32 -23.85 28.40
N TYR A 595 20.28 -23.65 27.09
CA TYR A 595 19.21 -22.88 26.44
C TYR A 595 17.88 -23.62 26.48
N ILE A 596 17.90 -24.90 26.08
CA ILE A 596 16.73 -25.80 26.21
C ILE A 596 16.29 -25.87 27.67
N PHE A 597 17.24 -26.02 28.59
CA PHE A 597 16.96 -26.06 30.03
C PHE A 597 16.30 -24.78 30.54
N SER A 598 16.76 -23.60 30.10
CA SER A 598 16.18 -22.30 30.48
C SER A 598 14.73 -22.16 30.01
N ILE A 599 14.45 -22.55 28.76
CA ILE A 599 13.10 -22.57 28.20
C ILE A 599 12.21 -23.54 28.97
N LEU A 600 12.69 -24.77 29.22
CA LEU A 600 11.94 -25.78 29.95
C LEU A 600 11.58 -25.33 31.37
N ILE A 601 12.49 -24.69 32.11
CA ILE A 601 12.17 -24.16 33.43
C ILE A 601 11.05 -23.11 33.33
N GLY A 602 11.17 -22.14 32.42
CA GLY A 602 10.13 -21.13 32.22
C GLY A 602 8.78 -21.74 31.86
N THR A 603 8.78 -22.72 30.96
CA THR A 603 7.59 -23.50 30.57
C THR A 603 6.97 -24.23 31.75
N ILE A 604 7.76 -24.96 32.55
CA ILE A 604 7.27 -25.72 33.70
C ILE A 604 6.67 -24.80 34.75
N VAL A 605 7.37 -23.70 35.10
CA VAL A 605 6.87 -22.73 36.08
C VAL A 605 5.55 -22.12 35.63
N SER A 606 5.47 -21.66 34.37
CA SER A 606 4.23 -21.12 33.82
C SER A 606 3.10 -22.17 33.76
N ALA A 607 3.40 -23.41 33.38
CA ALA A 607 2.41 -24.48 33.31
C ALA A 607 1.86 -24.87 34.68
N ILE A 608 2.72 -24.97 35.70
CA ILE A 608 2.32 -25.23 37.08
C ILE A 608 1.47 -24.07 37.61
N MET A 609 1.92 -22.82 37.42
CA MET A 609 1.20 -21.63 37.86
C MET A 609 -0.20 -21.58 37.23
N LEU A 610 -0.30 -21.78 35.92
CA LEU A 610 -1.57 -21.80 35.22
C LEU A 610 -2.46 -22.98 35.66
N GLY A 611 -1.90 -24.18 35.74
CA GLY A 611 -2.63 -25.40 36.07
C GLY A 611 -3.18 -25.41 37.51
N VAL A 612 -2.42 -24.87 38.46
CA VAL A 612 -2.87 -24.72 39.86
C VAL A 612 -3.90 -23.61 39.97
N TRP A 613 -3.69 -22.48 39.30
CA TRP A 613 -4.53 -21.30 39.44
C TRP A 613 -5.86 -21.37 38.68
N LYS A 614 -5.89 -22.03 37.51
CA LYS A 614 -7.12 -22.23 36.73
C LYS A 614 -8.11 -23.12 37.49
N LYS A 615 -9.41 -22.82 37.40
CA LYS A 615 -10.46 -23.59 38.07
C LYS A 615 -10.77 -24.88 37.30
N LYS A 616 -11.32 -25.88 37.97
CA LYS A 616 -11.78 -27.11 37.29
C LYS A 616 -12.92 -26.75 36.35
N VAL A 617 -12.94 -27.39 35.17
CA VAL A 617 -14.07 -27.28 34.24
C VAL A 617 -15.22 -28.07 34.85
N GLN A 618 -16.40 -27.46 34.89
CA GLN A 618 -17.62 -28.09 35.40
C GLN A 618 -18.22 -29.03 34.36
#